data_AF-A0A353PUQ8-F1
#
_entry.id   AF-A0A353PUQ8-F1
#
_cell.length_a   1.000
_cell.length_b   1.000
_cell.length_c   1.000
_cell.angle_alpha   90.00
_cell.angle_beta   90.00
_cell.angle_gamma   90.00
#
_symmetry.space_group_name_H-M   'P 1'
#
loop_
_entity.id
_entity.type
_entity.pdbx_description
1 polymer ?
#
loop_
_entity_poly.entity_id
_entity_poly.type
_entity_poly.pdbx_seq_one_letter_code
_entity_poly.pdbx_strand_id
1 'polypeptide(L)'
;MTIVSCLLNKKRGTMMVFQWKKKSLFFVFFMVGLVSMHAKDNSPKEVLKQIVLQNPSYGAFLDWADTQSLPFIEGDYPKSAKITFVYYNVSQADKILLKDVEKNKLYAMKKQGNSDIWSLKKTIKNPESFLYQFVEDKKGKQYPTYDILNLYVSYANPIKSQIRRPASPDATTIYTTIKSETPYGKNITRDILISLPEGYFSDFDKDYPVLYMHDGQQILDSNKAAYGGWRIDTTAQQLAREGLIEPIIVVGIFNSSQRDHEMMGWSPYHQEDSKADDAKMYADVYDYFVTKAVKDFIDSNYRTKSDREHTAIGG
;
A
#
# COMPACT_ATOMS: atom_id res chain seq x y z
N MET A 1 15.13 -30.27 36.66
CA MET A 1 16.27 -29.59 36.01
C MET A 1 17.23 -29.21 37.12
N THR A 2 18.40 -29.86 37.19
CA THR A 2 19.35 -29.62 38.29
C THR A 2 20.59 -28.98 37.70
N ILE A 3 20.88 -27.75 38.11
CA ILE A 3 22.08 -27.00 37.70
C ILE A 3 23.24 -27.49 38.56
N VAL A 4 24.30 -28.02 37.96
CA VAL A 4 25.50 -28.48 38.67
C VAL A 4 26.68 -27.56 38.32
N SER A 5 26.87 -26.56 39.16
CA SER A 5 27.99 -25.61 39.24
C SER A 5 28.25 -24.65 38.07
N CYS A 6 28.64 -23.42 38.42
CA CYS A 6 29.06 -22.35 37.51
C CYS A 6 30.50 -21.98 37.89
N LEU A 7 31.47 -22.19 37.01
CA LEU A 7 32.86 -21.78 37.21
C LEU A 7 33.11 -20.46 36.46
N LEU A 8 33.24 -19.39 37.22
CA LEU A 8 33.56 -18.04 36.73
C LEU A 8 35.08 -17.90 36.53
N ASN A 9 35.52 -17.66 35.30
CA ASN A 9 36.89 -17.21 35.05
C ASN A 9 36.86 -15.88 34.26
N LYS A 10 37.38 -14.81 34.88
CA LYS A 10 37.12 -13.41 34.51
C LYS A 10 37.83 -12.89 33.25
N LYS A 11 38.44 -13.74 32.41
CA LYS A 11 39.16 -13.27 31.20
C LYS A 11 39.00 -14.08 29.92
N ARG A 12 38.26 -15.20 29.91
CA ARG A 12 37.85 -15.91 28.69
C ARG A 12 36.46 -16.50 28.95
N GLY A 13 35.55 -16.35 27.98
CA GLY A 13 34.09 -16.42 28.13
C GLY A 13 33.51 -17.60 28.93
N THR A 14 32.29 -17.39 29.41
CA THR A 14 31.52 -18.32 30.24
C THR A 14 31.17 -19.59 29.46
N MET A 15 31.47 -20.76 30.03
CA MET A 15 31.07 -22.06 29.48
C MET A 15 29.95 -22.65 30.34
N MET A 16 28.75 -22.85 29.76
CA MET A 16 27.67 -23.61 30.38
C MET A 16 27.59 -24.99 29.75
N VAL A 17 27.59 -26.03 30.58
CA VAL A 17 27.42 -27.42 30.17
C VAL A 17 26.09 -27.93 30.71
N PHE A 18 25.21 -28.38 29.83
CA PHE A 18 23.96 -29.05 30.20
C PHE A 18 24.09 -30.54 29.88
N GLN A 19 23.83 -31.39 30.88
CA GLN A 19 23.85 -32.85 30.71
C GLN A 19 22.41 -33.38 30.73
N TRP A 20 21.96 -33.98 29.62
CA TRP A 20 20.67 -34.65 29.53
C TRP A 20 20.87 -36.17 29.51
N LYS A 21 20.01 -36.91 30.23
CA LYS A 21 20.17 -38.35 30.47
C LYS A 21 20.29 -39.13 29.15
N LYS A 22 21.38 -39.89 29.05
CA LYS A 22 21.66 -40.98 28.09
C LYS A 22 21.42 -40.62 26.60
N LYS A 23 22.22 -39.69 26.08
CA LYS A 23 22.85 -39.76 24.74
C LYS A 23 23.77 -38.54 24.61
N SER A 24 25.07 -38.78 24.45
CA SER A 24 26.08 -37.72 24.33
C SER A 24 25.97 -37.08 22.95
N LEU A 25 25.39 -35.88 22.87
CA LEU A 25 25.41 -35.05 21.68
C LEU A 25 26.29 -33.84 21.97
N PHE A 26 27.45 -33.77 21.32
CA PHE A 26 28.37 -32.63 21.44
C PHE A 26 27.91 -31.52 20.49
N PHE A 27 27.34 -30.45 21.02
CA PHE A 27 27.19 -29.20 20.28
C PHE A 27 28.34 -28.26 20.65
N VAL A 28 29.29 -28.09 19.73
CA VAL A 28 30.31 -27.05 19.83
C VAL A 28 29.74 -25.79 19.20
N PHE A 29 29.28 -24.85 20.02
CA PHE A 29 28.97 -23.49 19.55
C PHE A 29 30.27 -22.71 19.42
N PHE A 30 30.71 -22.45 18.19
CA PHE A 30 31.62 -21.35 17.93
C PHE A 30 30.85 -20.04 18.09
N MET A 31 31.02 -19.34 19.21
CA MET A 31 30.74 -17.90 19.26
C MET A 31 31.75 -17.21 18.36
N VAL A 32 31.42 -17.08 17.08
CA VAL A 32 31.98 -16.00 16.27
C VAL A 32 31.46 -14.72 16.89
N GLY A 33 32.37 -13.89 17.40
CA GLY A 33 32.03 -12.68 18.13
C GLY A 33 30.97 -11.88 17.39
N LEU A 34 29.82 -11.69 18.03
CA LEU A 34 28.94 -10.57 17.73
C LEU A 34 29.74 -9.30 18.02
N VAL A 35 30.47 -8.83 17.02
CA VAL A 35 30.51 -7.40 16.78
C VAL A 35 29.04 -7.03 16.62
N SER A 36 28.52 -6.25 17.57
CA SER A 36 27.21 -5.63 17.45
C SER A 36 27.20 -4.79 16.17
N MET A 37 26.87 -5.41 15.04
CA MET A 37 26.41 -4.71 13.86
C MET A 37 25.18 -3.96 14.34
N HIS A 38 25.35 -2.66 14.61
CA HIS A 38 24.25 -1.75 14.77
C HIS A 38 23.30 -2.03 13.61
N ALA A 39 22.01 -2.25 13.89
CA ALA A 39 20.99 -2.25 12.86
C ALA A 39 21.29 -1.07 11.92
N LYS A 40 21.53 -1.35 10.63
CA LYS A 40 21.78 -0.27 9.67
C LYS A 40 20.61 0.70 9.83
N ASP A 41 20.93 1.96 10.11
CA ASP A 41 19.93 3.02 10.16
C ASP A 41 19.24 3.06 8.80
N ASN A 42 17.97 2.63 8.75
CA ASN A 42 17.13 2.67 7.56
C ASN A 42 16.49 4.05 7.36
N SER A 43 17.05 5.10 8.00
CA SER A 43 16.58 6.46 7.77
C SER A 43 16.70 6.82 6.28
N PRO A 44 15.72 7.56 5.72
CA PRO A 44 15.75 8.02 4.32
C PRO A 44 17.08 8.67 3.90
N LYS A 45 17.76 9.31 4.86
CA LYS A 45 19.07 9.92 4.64
C LYS A 45 20.14 8.86 4.33
N GLU A 46 20.23 7.81 5.13
CA GLU A 46 21.24 6.76 4.93
C GLU A 46 20.90 5.88 3.74
N VAL A 47 19.61 5.59 3.49
CA VAL A 47 19.18 4.88 2.27
C VAL A 47 19.54 5.68 1.01
N LEU A 48 19.23 6.98 0.97
CA LEU A 48 19.59 7.84 -0.16
C LEU A 48 21.11 7.92 -0.36
N LYS A 49 21.87 7.99 0.74
CA LYS A 49 23.34 8.02 0.67
C LYS A 49 23.90 6.72 0.09
N GLN A 50 23.34 5.57 0.44
CA GLN A 50 23.77 4.28 -0.09
C GLN A 50 23.58 4.19 -1.61
N ILE A 51 22.42 4.58 -2.13
CA ILE A 51 22.19 4.55 -3.58
C ILE A 51 23.06 5.58 -4.32
N VAL A 52 23.27 6.76 -3.74
CA VAL A 52 24.15 7.78 -4.35
C VAL A 52 25.60 7.29 -4.45
N LEU A 53 26.10 6.55 -3.45
CA LEU A 53 27.45 5.96 -3.48
C LEU A 53 27.60 4.89 -4.57
N GLN A 54 26.52 4.19 -4.92
CA GLN A 54 26.54 3.20 -6.01
C GLN A 54 26.59 3.86 -7.39
N ASN A 55 26.22 5.15 -7.48
CA ASN A 55 26.14 5.90 -8.73
C ASN A 55 25.44 5.10 -9.85
N PRO A 56 24.18 4.68 -9.63
CA PRO A 56 23.50 3.73 -10.49
C PRO A 56 23.21 4.34 -11.86
N SER A 57 23.07 3.49 -12.88
CA SER A 57 22.38 3.87 -14.10
C SER A 57 20.91 4.17 -13.81
N TYR A 58 20.23 4.85 -14.75
CA TYR A 58 18.80 5.14 -14.59
C TYR A 58 17.95 3.88 -14.37
N GLY A 59 18.21 2.79 -15.11
CA GLY A 59 17.48 1.53 -14.92
C GLY A 59 17.68 0.94 -13.53
N ALA A 60 18.92 0.86 -13.06
CA ALA A 60 19.22 0.36 -11.71
C ALA A 60 18.65 1.28 -10.61
N PHE A 61 18.53 2.58 -10.88
CA PHE A 61 17.85 3.50 -9.98
C PHE A 61 16.35 3.23 -9.90
N LEU A 62 15.69 2.92 -11.02
CA LEU A 62 14.26 2.55 -11.02
C LEU A 62 14.03 1.24 -10.26
N ASP A 63 14.85 0.21 -10.51
CA ASP A 63 14.76 -1.06 -9.78
C ASP A 63 14.93 -0.85 -8.27
N TRP A 64 15.86 0.03 -7.88
CA TRP A 64 16.00 0.44 -6.48
C TRP A 64 14.77 1.19 -5.99
N ALA A 65 14.29 2.19 -6.73
CA ALA A 65 13.15 3.02 -6.35
C ALA A 65 11.87 2.21 -6.14
N ASP A 66 11.65 1.15 -6.93
CA ASP A 66 10.52 0.23 -6.80
C ASP A 66 10.53 -0.55 -5.47
N THR A 67 11.72 -0.74 -4.87
CA THR A 67 11.84 -1.33 -3.54
C THR A 67 11.65 -0.33 -2.40
N GLN A 68 11.50 0.96 -2.73
CA GLN A 68 11.35 2.06 -1.77
C GLN A 68 9.95 2.66 -1.85
N SER A 69 9.48 3.23 -0.74
CA SER A 69 8.26 4.05 -0.73
C SER A 69 8.61 5.52 -0.96
N LEU A 70 8.86 5.91 -2.22
CA LEU A 70 9.17 7.29 -2.59
C LEU A 70 7.91 8.13 -2.88
N PRO A 71 7.91 9.45 -2.60
CA PRO A 71 8.95 10.18 -1.86
C PRO A 71 9.00 9.72 -0.40
N PHE A 72 10.16 9.80 0.25
CA PHE A 72 10.25 9.35 1.65
C PHE A 72 9.42 10.28 2.56
N ILE A 73 8.57 9.70 3.40
CA ILE A 73 7.67 10.42 4.32
C ILE A 73 8.07 10.09 5.76
N GLU A 74 8.49 11.10 6.53
CA GLU A 74 8.88 10.97 7.93
C GLU A 74 8.05 11.90 8.83
N GLY A 75 7.67 11.44 10.02
CA GLY A 75 7.06 12.27 11.07
C GLY A 75 5.53 12.19 11.20
N ASP A 76 4.94 13.24 11.76
CA ASP A 76 3.55 13.33 12.25
C ASP A 76 2.50 13.53 11.14
N TYR A 77 2.37 12.52 10.29
CA TYR A 77 1.36 12.43 9.24
C TYR A 77 -0.03 12.09 9.83
N PRO A 78 -1.15 12.67 9.34
CA PRO A 78 -1.29 13.55 8.18
C PRO A 78 -1.15 15.05 8.46
N LYS A 79 -0.98 15.48 9.72
CA LYS A 79 -0.93 16.91 10.07
C LYS A 79 0.28 17.62 9.46
N SER A 80 1.44 16.99 9.54
CA SER A 80 2.66 17.48 8.89
C SER A 80 3.71 16.39 8.73
N ALA A 81 4.42 16.37 7.61
CA ALA A 81 5.49 15.40 7.40
C ALA A 81 6.73 16.05 6.82
N LYS A 82 7.89 15.50 7.16
CA LYS A 82 9.16 15.75 6.48
C LYS A 82 9.21 14.83 5.26
N ILE A 83 9.20 15.44 4.10
CA ILE A 83 9.16 14.75 2.81
C ILE A 83 10.52 14.88 2.15
N THR A 84 11.11 13.78 1.71
CA THR A 84 12.31 13.79 0.88
C THR A 84 11.93 13.40 -0.54
N PHE A 85 11.85 14.40 -1.40
CA PHE A 85 11.67 14.23 -2.83
C PHE A 85 12.99 13.78 -3.45
N VAL A 86 12.92 12.83 -4.37
CA VAL A 86 14.07 12.28 -5.09
C VAL A 86 13.75 12.32 -6.58
N TYR A 87 14.72 12.72 -7.39
CA TYR A 87 14.58 12.81 -8.85
C TYR A 87 15.85 12.32 -9.53
N TYR A 88 15.75 11.57 -10.62
CA TYR A 88 16.89 11.17 -11.44
C TYR A 88 16.94 12.01 -12.72
N ASN A 89 18.03 12.76 -12.91
CA ASN A 89 18.19 13.72 -14.00
C ASN A 89 18.72 13.06 -15.29
N VAL A 90 17.86 12.27 -15.95
CA VAL A 90 18.20 11.61 -17.22
C VAL A 90 18.54 12.63 -18.31
N SER A 91 17.84 13.76 -18.33
CA SER A 91 17.92 14.75 -19.40
C SER A 91 19.10 15.72 -19.30
N GLN A 92 19.91 15.59 -18.23
CA GLN A 92 21.05 16.46 -17.94
C GLN A 92 20.66 17.95 -17.87
N ALA A 93 19.51 18.24 -17.26
CA ALA A 93 19.07 19.61 -17.00
C ALA A 93 20.03 20.34 -16.04
N ASP A 94 20.16 21.65 -16.22
CA ASP A 94 21.07 22.50 -15.43
C ASP A 94 20.61 22.59 -13.96
N LYS A 95 19.29 22.65 -13.76
CA LYS A 95 18.67 22.63 -12.42
C LYS A 95 17.42 21.78 -12.43
N ILE A 96 17.20 21.10 -11.29
CA ILE A 96 15.93 20.45 -10.98
C ILE A 96 15.23 21.24 -9.88
N LEU A 97 13.96 21.57 -10.10
CA LEU A 97 13.13 22.30 -9.15
C LEU A 97 11.91 21.45 -8.76
N LEU A 98 11.44 21.63 -7.53
CA LEU A 98 10.12 21.20 -7.08
C LEU A 98 9.19 22.41 -7.12
N LYS A 99 8.07 22.30 -7.84
CA LYS A 99 7.00 23.31 -7.87
C LYS A 99 5.89 22.91 -6.91
N ASP A 100 5.60 23.75 -5.92
CA ASP A 100 4.32 23.77 -5.22
C ASP A 100 3.30 24.40 -6.17
N VAL A 101 2.36 23.58 -6.64
CA VAL A 101 1.46 23.95 -7.72
C VAL A 101 0.43 24.96 -7.23
N GLU A 102 -0.08 24.79 -6.02
CA GLU A 102 -1.10 25.68 -5.46
C GLU A 102 -0.55 27.07 -5.20
N LYS A 103 0.67 27.16 -4.66
CA LYS A 103 1.31 28.45 -4.36
C LYS A 103 2.14 29.00 -5.51
N ASN A 104 2.20 28.28 -6.63
CA ASN A 104 3.07 28.55 -7.78
C ASN A 104 4.52 28.86 -7.37
N LYS A 105 5.05 28.14 -6.38
CA LYS A 105 6.35 28.41 -5.76
C LYS A 105 7.37 27.33 -6.11
N LEU A 106 8.54 27.75 -6.59
CA LEU A 106 9.63 26.87 -6.96
C LEU A 106 10.65 26.71 -5.81
N TYR A 107 11.15 25.49 -5.64
CA TYR A 107 12.19 25.13 -4.69
C TYR A 107 13.32 24.41 -5.42
N ALA A 108 14.54 24.92 -5.31
CA ALA A 108 15.69 24.25 -5.91
C ALA A 108 16.00 22.93 -5.20
N MET A 109 16.11 21.85 -5.98
CA MET A 109 16.64 20.58 -5.50
C MET A 109 18.17 20.60 -5.53
N LYS A 110 18.81 19.71 -4.76
CA LYS A 110 20.27 19.61 -4.70
C LYS A 110 20.74 18.33 -5.38
N LYS A 111 21.72 18.44 -6.28
CA LYS A 111 22.45 17.28 -6.83
C LYS A 111 23.15 16.52 -5.70
N GLN A 112 23.07 15.20 -5.72
CA GLN A 112 23.63 14.32 -4.70
C GLN A 112 24.97 13.74 -5.17
N GLY A 113 26.07 14.24 -4.61
CA GLY A 113 27.41 13.83 -5.00
C GLY A 113 27.67 14.03 -6.51
N ASN A 114 28.37 13.07 -7.12
CA ASN A 114 28.63 13.07 -8.56
C ASN A 114 27.58 12.30 -9.38
N SER A 115 26.46 11.92 -8.77
CA SER A 115 25.38 11.16 -9.42
C SER A 115 24.38 12.06 -10.15
N ASP A 116 23.53 11.45 -10.97
CA ASP A 116 22.37 12.13 -11.58
C ASP A 116 21.16 12.23 -10.63
N ILE A 117 21.31 11.84 -9.36
CA ILE A 117 20.25 11.89 -8.37
C ILE A 117 20.19 13.29 -7.75
N TRP A 118 18.99 13.85 -7.66
CA TRP A 118 18.69 15.12 -7.02
C TRP A 118 17.71 14.88 -5.87
N SER A 119 17.83 15.65 -4.80
CA SER A 119 16.89 15.55 -3.68
C SER A 119 16.53 16.90 -3.08
N LEU A 120 15.37 16.93 -2.42
CA LEU A 120 14.91 18.04 -1.61
C LEU A 120 14.17 17.49 -0.40
N LYS A 121 14.64 17.84 0.81
CA LYS A 121 13.91 17.58 2.05
C LYS A 121 13.10 18.81 2.44
N LYS A 122 11.81 18.65 2.70
CA LYS A 122 10.91 19.74 3.07
C LYS A 122 9.84 19.28 4.06
N THR A 123 9.59 20.10 5.08
CA THR A 123 8.42 19.90 5.95
C THR A 123 7.19 20.48 5.27
N ILE A 124 6.16 19.65 5.09
CA ILE A 124 4.89 20.02 4.48
C ILE A 124 3.80 19.88 5.54
N LYS A 125 2.99 20.92 5.73
CA LYS A 125 1.75 20.84 6.52
C LYS A 125 0.65 20.31 5.62
N ASN A 126 -0.20 19.43 6.13
CA ASN A 126 -1.23 18.72 5.37
C ASN A 126 -0.68 18.13 4.05
N PRO A 127 0.25 17.16 4.11
CA PRO A 127 0.92 16.63 2.91
C PRO A 127 -0.05 16.15 1.83
N GLU A 128 -1.21 15.61 2.22
CA GLU A 128 -2.24 15.15 1.28
C GLU A 128 -2.80 16.26 0.38
N SER A 129 -2.84 17.52 0.83
CA SER A 129 -3.28 18.63 -0.03
C SER A 129 -2.15 19.21 -0.88
N PHE A 130 -0.90 18.78 -0.68
CA PHE A 130 0.24 19.34 -1.38
C PHE A 130 0.38 18.74 -2.78
N LEU A 131 -0.08 19.50 -3.78
CA LEU A 131 0.11 19.19 -5.19
C LEU A 131 1.46 19.74 -5.68
N TYR A 132 2.25 18.89 -6.31
CA TYR A 132 3.57 19.25 -6.81
C TYR A 132 3.85 18.76 -8.23
N GLN A 133 4.86 19.37 -8.84
CA GLN A 133 5.48 18.94 -10.10
C GLN A 133 6.98 19.13 -9.99
N PHE A 134 7.75 18.30 -10.68
CA PHE A 134 9.14 18.63 -10.93
C PHE A 134 9.23 19.58 -12.13
N VAL A 135 10.31 20.36 -12.19
CA VAL A 135 10.61 21.24 -13.31
C VAL A 135 12.09 21.12 -13.63
N GLU A 136 12.37 20.74 -14.87
CA GLU A 136 13.71 20.77 -15.43
C GLU A 136 13.97 22.17 -15.98
N ASP A 137 15.03 22.83 -15.52
CA ASP A 137 15.51 24.09 -16.10
C ASP A 137 16.69 23.78 -17.03
N LYS A 138 16.53 24.08 -18.31
CA LYS A 138 17.56 23.95 -19.34
C LYS A 138 17.81 25.33 -19.94
N LYS A 139 18.97 25.90 -19.64
CA LYS A 139 19.43 27.22 -20.11
C LYS A 139 18.42 28.34 -19.82
N GLY A 140 17.77 28.29 -18.65
CA GLY A 140 16.78 29.28 -18.23
C GLY A 140 15.35 29.00 -18.71
N LYS A 141 15.12 27.92 -19.46
CA LYS A 141 13.79 27.50 -19.91
C LYS A 141 13.28 26.34 -19.06
N GLN A 142 12.07 26.49 -18.54
CA GLN A 142 11.44 25.55 -17.62
C GLN A 142 10.55 24.53 -18.35
N TYR A 143 10.75 23.26 -18.03
CA TYR A 143 10.00 22.12 -18.56
C TYR A 143 9.38 21.36 -17.38
N PRO A 144 8.07 21.53 -17.12
CA PRO A 144 7.38 20.75 -16.11
C PRO A 144 7.43 19.26 -16.43
N THR A 145 7.66 18.45 -15.42
CA THR A 145 7.59 16.99 -15.48
C THR A 145 6.91 16.46 -14.23
N TYR A 146 6.31 15.27 -14.34
CA TYR A 146 5.67 14.62 -13.21
C TYR A 146 6.66 13.70 -12.49
N ASP A 147 6.33 13.37 -11.25
CA ASP A 147 7.11 12.40 -10.49
C ASP A 147 6.75 10.98 -10.95
N ILE A 148 7.61 10.39 -11.76
CA ILE A 148 7.46 9.01 -12.26
C ILE A 148 7.59 7.97 -11.14
N LEU A 149 8.19 8.31 -10.00
CA LEU A 149 8.40 7.42 -8.86
C LEU A 149 7.24 7.52 -7.86
N ASN A 150 6.43 8.58 -7.97
CA ASN A 150 5.25 8.77 -7.15
C ASN A 150 4.01 8.40 -7.96
N LEU A 151 3.45 7.24 -7.62
CA LEU A 151 2.25 6.69 -8.25
C LEU A 151 0.99 7.50 -7.95
N TYR A 152 1.04 8.42 -6.98
CA TYR A 152 -0.08 9.29 -6.62
C TYR A 152 -0.09 10.53 -7.50
N VAL A 153 -0.79 10.43 -8.63
CA VAL A 153 -0.95 11.52 -9.60
C VAL A 153 -2.40 11.98 -9.72
N SER A 154 -2.60 13.29 -9.78
CA SER A 154 -3.84 13.91 -10.21
C SER A 154 -3.81 14.04 -11.74
N TYR A 155 -4.70 13.30 -12.41
CA TYR A 155 -4.85 13.29 -13.87
C TYR A 155 -5.52 14.54 -14.48
N ALA A 156 -5.78 15.59 -13.69
CA ALA A 156 -6.17 16.90 -14.21
C ALA A 156 -5.06 17.46 -15.14
N ASN A 157 -5.42 18.26 -16.15
CA ASN A 157 -4.44 18.89 -17.05
C ASN A 157 -3.97 20.25 -16.48
N PRO A 158 -2.67 20.49 -16.22
CA PRO A 158 -1.53 19.56 -16.38
C PRO A 158 -1.43 18.54 -15.24
N ILE A 159 -0.89 17.35 -15.52
CA ILE A 159 -0.74 16.22 -14.56
C ILE A 159 0.10 16.65 -13.36
N LYS A 160 -0.36 16.37 -12.14
CA LYS A 160 0.31 16.76 -10.88
C LYS A 160 0.58 15.53 -10.02
N SER A 161 1.65 15.57 -9.24
CA SER A 161 1.91 14.57 -8.21
C SER A 161 1.34 15.03 -6.87
N GLN A 162 0.84 14.10 -6.08
CA GLN A 162 0.26 14.32 -4.76
C GLN A 162 1.07 13.51 -3.74
N ILE A 163 1.31 14.04 -2.56
CA ILE A 163 1.95 13.22 -1.51
C ILE A 163 0.87 12.37 -0.87
N ARG A 164 1.04 11.05 -0.91
CA ARG A 164 0.27 10.13 -0.07
C ARG A 164 1.21 9.13 0.58
N ARG A 165 0.86 8.74 1.80
CA ARG A 165 1.52 7.63 2.49
C ARG A 165 0.76 6.35 2.13
N PRO A 166 1.42 5.30 1.60
CA PRO A 166 0.75 4.03 1.38
C PRO A 166 0.12 3.53 2.68
N ALA A 167 -0.99 2.83 2.52
CA ALA A 167 -1.79 2.26 3.58
C ALA A 167 -0.94 1.52 4.62
N SER A 168 -1.34 1.67 5.88
CA SER A 168 -0.73 1.10 7.08
C SER A 168 0.01 -0.22 6.82
N PRO A 169 1.27 -0.40 7.27
CA PRO A 169 1.94 -1.69 7.23
C PRO A 169 1.21 -2.80 8.01
N ASP A 170 0.20 -2.43 8.82
CA ASP A 170 -0.49 -3.34 9.74
C ASP A 170 -1.84 -3.87 9.21
N ALA A 171 -2.32 -3.35 8.08
CA ALA A 171 -3.54 -3.84 7.44
C ALA A 171 -3.27 -5.14 6.68
N THR A 172 -3.88 -6.25 7.09
CA THR A 172 -3.73 -7.50 6.34
C THR A 172 -4.69 -7.51 5.16
N THR A 173 -4.14 -7.35 3.97
CA THR A 173 -4.85 -7.48 2.70
C THR A 173 -4.70 -8.89 2.15
N ILE A 174 -5.82 -9.55 1.87
CA ILE A 174 -5.89 -10.88 1.26
C ILE A 174 -6.52 -10.74 -0.13
N TYR A 175 -5.93 -11.40 -1.12
CA TYR A 175 -6.52 -11.55 -2.45
C TYR A 175 -6.96 -13.00 -2.65
N THR A 176 -8.17 -13.18 -3.16
CA THR A 176 -8.70 -14.48 -3.54
C THR A 176 -9.53 -14.34 -4.82
N THR A 177 -9.90 -15.48 -5.42
CA THR A 177 -10.78 -15.51 -6.59
C THR A 177 -11.99 -16.36 -6.25
N ILE A 178 -13.20 -15.80 -6.36
CA ILE A 178 -14.45 -16.53 -6.14
C ILE A 178 -15.06 -16.86 -7.50
N LYS A 179 -15.45 -18.13 -7.65
CA LYS A 179 -16.20 -18.63 -8.81
C LYS A 179 -17.58 -19.05 -8.34
N SER A 180 -18.62 -18.68 -9.10
CA SER A 180 -20.00 -19.10 -8.83
C SER A 180 -20.65 -19.60 -10.10
N GLU A 181 -21.33 -20.73 -9.96
CA GLU A 181 -22.38 -21.14 -10.89
C GLU A 181 -23.66 -20.44 -10.46
N THR A 182 -24.34 -19.77 -11.38
CA THR A 182 -25.58 -19.03 -11.07
C THR A 182 -26.79 -19.80 -11.58
N PRO A 183 -27.97 -19.66 -10.95
CA PRO A 183 -29.20 -20.31 -11.41
C PRO A 183 -29.65 -19.83 -12.80
N TYR A 184 -29.03 -18.78 -13.34
CA TYR A 184 -29.30 -18.21 -14.67
C TYR A 184 -28.48 -18.87 -15.79
N GLY A 185 -27.76 -19.95 -15.51
CA GLY A 185 -26.98 -20.69 -16.51
C GLY A 185 -25.70 -20.00 -16.95
N LYS A 186 -25.26 -18.97 -16.22
CA LYS A 186 -23.96 -18.31 -16.42
C LYS A 186 -23.03 -18.53 -15.23
N ASN A 187 -21.78 -18.83 -15.52
CA ASN A 187 -20.73 -18.87 -14.51
C ASN A 187 -20.05 -17.51 -14.45
N ILE A 188 -19.72 -17.08 -13.25
CA ILE A 188 -19.04 -15.81 -12.98
C ILE A 188 -17.83 -16.06 -12.10
N THR A 189 -16.77 -15.32 -12.35
CA THR A 189 -15.51 -15.41 -11.62
C THR A 189 -15.00 -14.01 -11.38
N ARG A 190 -14.70 -13.66 -10.12
CA ARG A 190 -14.14 -12.35 -9.77
C ARG A 190 -13.01 -12.51 -8.78
N ASP A 191 -12.02 -11.64 -8.95
CA ASP A 191 -11.03 -11.40 -7.92
C ASP A 191 -11.66 -10.58 -6.80
N ILE A 192 -11.37 -10.97 -5.57
CA ILE A 192 -11.91 -10.40 -4.36
C ILE A 192 -10.73 -9.97 -3.50
N LEU A 193 -10.81 -8.75 -3.00
CA LEU A 193 -9.86 -8.16 -2.09
C LEU A 193 -10.51 -8.03 -0.73
N ILE A 194 -9.84 -8.52 0.30
CA ILE A 194 -10.33 -8.51 1.67
C ILE A 194 -9.31 -7.76 2.51
N SER A 195 -9.69 -6.60 3.02
CA SER A 195 -8.90 -5.82 3.96
C SER A 195 -9.44 -6.06 5.36
N LEU A 196 -8.62 -6.69 6.20
CA LEU A 196 -8.96 -6.96 7.60
C LEU A 196 -8.56 -5.77 8.49
N PRO A 197 -9.40 -5.39 9.47
CA PRO A 197 -9.08 -4.30 10.37
C PRO A 197 -7.91 -4.64 11.29
N GLU A 198 -7.28 -3.61 11.85
CA GLU A 198 -6.24 -3.79 12.85
C GLU A 198 -6.76 -4.57 14.06
N GLY A 199 -5.90 -5.44 14.58
CA GLY A 199 -6.24 -6.30 15.71
C GLY A 199 -7.11 -7.53 15.38
N TYR A 200 -7.47 -7.75 14.11
CA TYR A 200 -8.22 -8.95 13.70
C TYR A 200 -7.53 -10.26 14.09
N PHE A 201 -6.21 -10.34 14.19
CA PHE A 201 -5.53 -11.58 14.63
C PHE A 201 -5.18 -11.61 16.13
N SER A 202 -5.47 -10.53 16.86
CA SER A 202 -5.22 -10.45 18.30
C SER A 202 -6.48 -10.53 19.15
N ASP A 203 -7.63 -10.15 18.59
CA ASP A 203 -8.93 -10.17 19.26
C ASP A 203 -9.86 -11.20 18.58
N PHE A 204 -9.86 -12.43 19.12
CA PHE A 204 -10.57 -13.57 18.54
C PHE A 204 -12.05 -13.62 18.92
N ASP A 205 -12.47 -12.88 19.94
CA ASP A 205 -13.87 -12.85 20.42
C ASP A 205 -14.70 -11.77 19.72
N LYS A 206 -14.08 -11.00 18.81
CA LYS A 206 -14.70 -9.89 18.11
C LYS A 206 -15.11 -10.26 16.69
N ASP A 207 -16.37 -9.94 16.39
CA ASP A 207 -16.96 -9.92 15.05
C ASP A 207 -17.05 -8.49 14.51
N TYR A 208 -16.95 -8.36 13.18
CA TYR A 208 -16.81 -7.07 12.51
C TYR A 208 -17.94 -6.83 11.49
N PRO A 209 -18.46 -5.60 11.38
CA PRO A 209 -19.29 -5.22 10.23
C PRO A 209 -18.51 -5.34 8.92
N VAL A 210 -19.25 -5.47 7.82
CA VAL A 210 -18.66 -5.66 6.49
C VAL A 210 -19.15 -4.59 5.53
N LEU A 211 -18.19 -3.91 4.90
CA LEU A 211 -18.43 -3.01 3.78
C LEU A 211 -18.02 -3.69 2.47
N TYR A 212 -19.00 -4.01 1.63
CA TYR A 212 -18.78 -4.49 0.29
C TYR A 212 -18.63 -3.31 -0.68
N MET A 213 -17.59 -3.33 -1.50
CA MET A 213 -17.30 -2.27 -2.46
C MET A 213 -17.23 -2.84 -3.87
N HIS A 214 -18.03 -2.29 -4.78
CA HIS A 214 -17.83 -2.49 -6.21
C HIS A 214 -16.50 -1.84 -6.65
N ASP A 215 -16.03 -2.21 -7.84
CA ASP A 215 -14.73 -1.77 -8.36
C ASP A 215 -13.58 -2.03 -7.35
N GLY A 216 -13.56 -3.23 -6.78
CA GLY A 216 -12.61 -3.67 -5.75
C GLY A 216 -11.13 -3.38 -6.04
N GLN A 217 -10.74 -3.29 -7.31
CA GLN A 217 -9.40 -2.90 -7.73
C GLN A 217 -9.02 -1.46 -7.38
N GLN A 218 -10.02 -0.60 -7.13
CA GLN A 218 -9.84 0.80 -6.77
C GLN A 218 -9.82 1.02 -5.26
N ILE A 219 -10.24 0.06 -4.41
CA ILE A 219 -10.47 0.37 -2.98
C ILE A 219 -9.16 0.67 -2.24
N LEU A 220 -8.05 0.05 -2.67
CA LEU A 220 -6.72 0.27 -2.13
C LEU A 220 -6.00 1.38 -2.86
N ASP A 221 -5.11 2.04 -2.14
CA ASP A 221 -4.14 2.98 -2.69
C ASP A 221 -2.94 2.22 -3.30
N SER A 222 -3.17 1.51 -4.42
CA SER A 222 -2.18 0.62 -5.07
C SER A 222 -2.03 0.88 -6.58
N ASN A 223 -0.94 0.37 -7.17
CA ASN A 223 -0.68 0.44 -8.62
C ASN A 223 -1.71 -0.29 -9.50
N LYS A 224 -2.61 -1.10 -8.91
CA LYS A 224 -3.73 -1.75 -9.60
C LYS A 224 -4.95 -0.84 -9.76
N ALA A 225 -4.98 0.29 -9.06
CA ALA A 225 -6.07 1.26 -9.14
C ALA A 225 -5.85 2.22 -10.31
N ALA A 226 -6.74 2.17 -11.31
CA ALA A 226 -6.62 2.98 -12.53
C ALA A 226 -6.67 4.51 -12.29
N TYR A 227 -7.19 4.96 -11.14
CA TYR A 227 -7.38 6.38 -10.82
C TYR A 227 -6.77 6.78 -9.47
N GLY A 228 -5.79 6.02 -8.97
CA GLY A 228 -5.06 6.36 -7.75
C GLY A 228 -5.81 6.05 -6.45
N GLY A 229 -6.64 5.00 -6.44
CA GLY A 229 -7.19 4.40 -5.22
C GLY A 229 -8.20 5.23 -4.43
N TRP A 230 -9.23 4.58 -3.87
CA TRP A 230 -10.28 5.21 -3.05
C TRP A 230 -9.96 5.20 -1.56
N ARG A 231 -8.90 4.51 -1.15
CA ARG A 231 -8.38 4.52 0.24
C ARG A 231 -9.41 4.06 1.28
N ILE A 232 -10.32 3.16 0.90
CA ILE A 232 -11.38 2.70 1.79
C ILE A 232 -10.76 1.98 3.01
N ASP A 233 -9.73 1.16 2.78
CA ASP A 233 -9.00 0.43 3.81
C ASP A 233 -8.34 1.36 4.85
N THR A 234 -7.61 2.37 4.38
CA THR A 234 -6.89 3.31 5.26
C THR A 234 -7.82 4.25 5.99
N THR A 235 -8.84 4.74 5.30
CA THR A 235 -9.83 5.66 5.88
C THR A 235 -10.61 4.94 6.96
N ALA A 236 -11.06 3.71 6.69
CA ALA A 236 -11.76 2.89 7.68
C ALA A 236 -10.90 2.66 8.93
N GLN A 237 -9.63 2.30 8.77
CA GLN A 237 -8.73 2.11 9.92
C GLN A 237 -8.49 3.40 10.70
N GLN A 238 -8.26 4.52 10.01
CA GLN A 238 -8.05 5.80 10.68
C GLN A 238 -9.29 6.18 11.49
N LEU A 239 -10.47 6.15 10.89
CA LEU A 239 -11.73 6.45 11.58
C LEU A 239 -11.97 5.51 12.76
N ALA A 240 -11.59 4.23 12.63
CA ALA A 240 -11.68 3.26 13.71
C ALA A 240 -10.71 3.57 14.87
N ARG A 241 -9.45 3.94 14.58
CA ARG A 241 -8.49 4.39 15.60
C ARG A 241 -8.94 5.66 16.31
N GLU A 242 -9.60 6.55 15.58
CA GLU A 242 -10.18 7.79 16.12
C GLU A 242 -11.49 7.55 16.89
N GLY A 243 -12.01 6.32 16.90
CA GLY A 243 -13.26 5.95 17.57
C GLY A 243 -14.52 6.51 16.91
N LEU A 244 -14.42 6.98 15.67
CA LEU A 244 -15.53 7.55 14.90
C LEU A 244 -16.40 6.47 14.25
N ILE A 245 -15.80 5.33 13.93
CA ILE A 245 -16.51 4.12 13.51
C ILE A 245 -15.98 2.93 14.30
N GLU A 246 -16.73 1.83 14.32
CA GLU A 246 -16.15 0.55 14.69
C GLU A 246 -15.22 0.03 13.59
N PRO A 247 -14.17 -0.77 13.91
CA PRO A 247 -13.36 -1.40 12.89
C PRO A 247 -14.21 -2.29 11.99
N ILE A 248 -13.98 -2.24 10.68
CA ILE A 248 -14.76 -2.98 9.68
C ILE A 248 -13.87 -3.85 8.80
N ILE A 249 -14.44 -4.93 8.27
CA ILE A 249 -13.87 -5.66 7.14
C ILE A 249 -14.31 -4.95 5.86
N VAL A 250 -13.37 -4.70 4.95
CA VAL A 250 -13.67 -4.15 3.63
C VAL A 250 -13.47 -5.24 2.59
N VAL A 251 -14.50 -5.49 1.78
CA VAL A 251 -14.50 -6.50 0.71
C VAL A 251 -14.66 -5.81 -0.63
N GLY A 252 -13.59 -5.74 -1.41
CA GLY A 252 -13.61 -5.22 -2.78
C GLY A 252 -13.90 -6.31 -3.80
N ILE A 253 -14.94 -6.12 -4.60
CA ILE A 253 -15.33 -7.01 -5.71
C ILE A 253 -14.81 -6.40 -7.01
N PHE A 254 -13.82 -7.04 -7.64
CA PHE A 254 -13.23 -6.50 -8.87
C PHE A 254 -14.29 -6.44 -9.96
N ASN A 255 -14.21 -5.40 -10.79
CA ASN A 255 -15.09 -5.28 -11.93
C ASN A 255 -14.68 -6.21 -13.08
N SER A 256 -15.43 -6.13 -14.18
CA SER A 256 -15.16 -6.91 -15.39
C SER A 256 -15.36 -6.07 -16.65
N SER A 257 -15.04 -6.64 -17.80
CA SER A 257 -15.40 -6.03 -19.09
C SER A 257 -16.92 -5.92 -19.31
N GLN A 258 -17.73 -6.58 -18.48
CA GLN A 258 -19.19 -6.49 -18.48
C GLN A 258 -19.73 -5.52 -17.42
N ARG A 259 -18.87 -4.73 -16.74
CA ARG A 259 -19.25 -3.85 -15.63
C ARG A 259 -20.51 -3.03 -15.90
N ASP A 260 -20.61 -2.42 -17.08
CA ASP A 260 -21.76 -1.57 -17.41
C ASP A 260 -23.07 -2.38 -17.48
N HIS A 261 -23.04 -3.58 -18.09
CA HIS A 261 -24.20 -4.47 -18.09
C HIS A 261 -24.56 -4.98 -16.68
N GLU A 262 -23.55 -5.28 -15.85
CA GLU A 262 -23.74 -5.75 -14.46
C GLU A 262 -24.40 -4.68 -13.58
N MET A 263 -24.00 -3.41 -13.75
CA MET A 263 -24.44 -2.29 -12.90
C MET A 263 -25.72 -1.60 -13.42
N MET A 264 -25.89 -1.55 -14.74
CA MET A 264 -26.94 -0.78 -15.39
C MET A 264 -28.00 -1.66 -16.08
N GLY A 265 -27.94 -2.98 -15.93
CA GLY A 265 -28.84 -3.91 -16.62
C GLY A 265 -30.34 -3.71 -16.32
N TRP A 266 -30.71 -3.12 -15.18
CA TRP A 266 -32.10 -2.75 -14.86
C TRP A 266 -32.45 -1.29 -15.21
N SER A 267 -31.48 -0.50 -15.68
CA SER A 267 -31.68 0.91 -16.03
C SER A 267 -32.42 1.05 -17.36
N PRO A 268 -33.50 1.86 -17.44
CA PRO A 268 -34.18 2.16 -18.69
C PRO A 268 -33.24 2.73 -19.76
N TYR A 269 -32.22 3.49 -19.34
CA TYR A 269 -31.22 4.10 -20.24
C TYR A 269 -30.29 3.07 -20.91
N HIS A 270 -30.21 1.85 -20.38
CA HIS A 270 -29.38 0.78 -20.92
C HIS A 270 -30.20 -0.20 -21.78
N GLN A 271 -31.53 -0.04 -21.84
CA GLN A 271 -32.45 -0.92 -22.57
C GLN A 271 -32.73 -0.46 -24.03
N GLU A 272 -32.37 0.77 -24.40
CA GLU A 272 -32.56 1.27 -25.78
C GLU A 272 -31.55 0.70 -26.79
N ASP A 273 -30.41 0.18 -26.32
CA ASP A 273 -29.55 -0.65 -27.14
C ASP A 273 -30.12 -2.08 -27.17
N SER A 274 -30.30 -2.64 -28.36
CA SER A 274 -30.89 -3.95 -28.70
C SER A 274 -30.28 -5.22 -28.04
N LYS A 275 -29.54 -5.07 -26.94
CA LYS A 275 -29.01 -6.10 -26.01
C LYS A 275 -29.65 -6.05 -24.61
N ALA A 276 -30.79 -5.38 -24.44
CA ALA A 276 -31.46 -5.14 -23.16
C ALA A 276 -31.71 -6.43 -22.33
N ASP A 277 -32.16 -7.51 -22.97
CA ASP A 277 -32.43 -8.79 -22.28
C ASP A 277 -31.14 -9.44 -21.75
N ASP A 278 -30.04 -9.32 -22.49
CA ASP A 278 -28.73 -9.79 -22.06
C ASP A 278 -28.22 -8.97 -20.86
N ALA A 279 -28.40 -7.65 -20.89
CA ALA A 279 -27.97 -6.74 -19.82
C ALA A 279 -28.70 -7.01 -18.50
N LYS A 280 -30.02 -7.22 -18.54
CA LYS A 280 -30.79 -7.62 -17.35
C LYS A 280 -30.28 -8.93 -16.76
N MET A 281 -30.01 -9.93 -17.60
CA MET A 281 -29.44 -11.19 -17.15
C MET A 281 -28.04 -11.01 -16.51
N TYR A 282 -27.18 -10.15 -17.06
CA TYR A 282 -25.88 -9.85 -16.43
C TYR A 282 -26.04 -9.24 -15.03
N ALA A 283 -27.02 -8.34 -14.85
CA ALA A 283 -27.33 -7.76 -13.56
C ALA A 283 -27.86 -8.80 -12.56
N ASP A 284 -28.80 -9.66 -12.98
CA ASP A 284 -29.33 -10.75 -12.14
C ASP A 284 -28.23 -11.77 -11.74
N VAL A 285 -27.33 -12.11 -12.68
CA VAL A 285 -26.16 -12.97 -12.43
C VAL A 285 -25.19 -12.33 -11.43
N TYR A 286 -24.93 -11.03 -11.57
CA TYR A 286 -24.04 -10.30 -10.68
C TYR A 286 -24.63 -10.13 -9.28
N ASP A 287 -25.92 -9.81 -9.15
CA ASP A 287 -26.60 -9.73 -7.84
C ASP A 287 -26.54 -11.05 -7.09
N TYR A 288 -26.84 -12.16 -7.78
CA TYR A 288 -26.69 -13.50 -7.20
C TYR A 288 -25.25 -13.76 -6.76
N PHE A 289 -24.26 -13.38 -7.59
CA PHE A 289 -22.85 -13.55 -7.23
C PHE A 289 -22.48 -12.78 -5.97
N VAL A 290 -22.87 -11.51 -5.88
CA VAL A 290 -22.55 -10.68 -4.70
C VAL A 290 -23.25 -11.23 -3.45
N THR A 291 -24.53 -11.57 -3.56
CA THR A 291 -25.35 -11.93 -2.39
C THR A 291 -25.20 -13.39 -1.94
N LYS A 292 -24.94 -14.33 -2.85
CA LYS A 292 -24.92 -15.78 -2.57
C LYS A 292 -23.56 -16.45 -2.74
N ALA A 293 -22.64 -15.84 -3.48
CA ALA A 293 -21.28 -16.35 -3.56
C ALA A 293 -20.34 -15.55 -2.66
N VAL A 294 -20.27 -14.23 -2.86
CA VAL A 294 -19.31 -13.39 -2.14
C VAL A 294 -19.71 -13.23 -0.67
N LYS A 295 -20.95 -12.78 -0.38
CA LYS A 295 -21.39 -12.58 1.01
C LYS A 295 -21.31 -13.87 1.83
N ASP A 296 -21.88 -14.96 1.34
CA ASP A 296 -21.88 -16.26 2.03
C ASP A 296 -20.45 -16.79 2.25
N PHE A 297 -19.54 -16.61 1.28
CA PHE A 297 -18.12 -16.95 1.47
C PHE A 297 -17.49 -16.12 2.58
N ILE A 298 -17.72 -14.81 2.59
CA ILE A 298 -17.15 -13.92 3.60
C ILE A 298 -17.67 -14.26 4.99
N ASP A 299 -18.98 -14.43 5.16
CA ASP A 299 -19.59 -14.75 6.45
C ASP A 299 -19.21 -16.14 6.98
N SER A 300 -18.90 -17.09 6.09
CA SER A 300 -18.50 -18.44 6.49
C SER A 300 -17.02 -18.58 6.85
N ASN A 301 -16.17 -17.66 6.37
CA ASN A 301 -14.71 -17.77 6.49
C ASN A 301 -14.08 -16.68 7.37
N TYR A 302 -14.84 -15.63 7.70
CA TYR A 302 -14.38 -14.49 8.49
C TYR A 302 -15.34 -14.21 9.64
N ARG A 303 -14.85 -13.51 10.67
CA ARG A 303 -15.64 -13.12 11.84
C ARG A 303 -16.47 -11.88 11.53
N THR A 304 -17.68 -12.09 11.03
CA THR A 304 -18.56 -11.02 10.56
C THR A 304 -19.81 -10.88 11.43
N LYS A 305 -20.30 -9.64 11.54
CA LYS A 305 -21.67 -9.35 11.93
C LYS A 305 -22.54 -9.42 10.67
N SER A 306 -23.11 -10.60 10.41
CA SER A 306 -23.71 -10.93 9.11
C SER A 306 -25.11 -10.36 8.86
N ASP A 307 -25.71 -9.71 9.86
CA ASP A 307 -27.02 -9.08 9.77
C ASP A 307 -27.01 -7.80 8.91
N ARG A 308 -28.21 -7.34 8.57
CA ARG A 308 -28.42 -6.22 7.65
C ARG A 308 -27.90 -4.91 8.22
N GLU A 309 -28.01 -4.71 9.52
CA GLU A 309 -27.64 -3.48 10.21
C GLU A 309 -26.12 -3.28 10.26
N HIS A 310 -25.33 -4.35 10.09
CA HIS A 310 -23.87 -4.33 10.04
C HIS A 310 -23.30 -4.68 8.64
N THR A 311 -24.15 -4.71 7.62
CA THR A 311 -23.74 -4.95 6.23
C THR A 311 -24.02 -3.71 5.39
N ALA A 312 -22.98 -3.18 4.73
CA ALA A 312 -23.10 -2.07 3.80
C ALA A 312 -22.56 -2.43 2.42
N ILE A 313 -23.08 -1.77 1.38
CA ILE A 313 -22.57 -1.88 0.01
C ILE A 313 -22.37 -0.47 -0.59
N GLY A 314 -21.30 -0.29 -1.36
CA GLY A 314 -20.97 0.98 -2.04
C GLY A 314 -20.16 0.75 -3.32
N GLY A 315 -19.98 1.80 -4.12
CA GLY A 315 -19.30 1.73 -5.42
C GLY A 315 -19.40 3.02 -6.21
#